data_AF-A0A6V8LG79-F1
#
_entry.id   AF-A0A6V8LG79-F1
#
_cell.length_a   1.000
_cell.length_b   1.000
_cell.length_c   1.000
_cell.angle_alpha   90.00
_cell.angle_beta   90.00
_cell.angle_gamma   90.00
#
_symmetry.space_group_name_H-M   'P 1'
#
loop_
_entity.id
_entity.type
_entity.pdbx_description
1 polymer ?
#
loop_
_entity_poly.entity_id
_entity_poly.type
_entity_poly.pdbx_seq_one_letter_code
_entity_poly.pdbx_strand_id
1 'polypeptide(L)'
;MVDVPLDTVPVYVRAGSVIPRLGEDRSLELWVYPGADRACWLYDDDGESYDYEGGAYRRVKVTYTDADRCVHLAAAEGDGVRQPGRRRQWLVDGTIVRFVSPDGRPLRTADGERASLRYEGREVAVYLDAGLGYLGTP
;
A
#
# COMPACT_ATOMS: atom_id res chain seq x y z
N MET A 1 22.81 1.41 20.81
CA MET A 1 21.87 0.36 21.26
C MET A 1 20.58 1.07 21.57
N VAL A 2 19.46 0.65 20.97
CA VAL A 2 18.15 1.24 21.31
C VAL A 2 17.75 0.66 22.66
N ASP A 3 17.28 1.50 23.58
CA ASP A 3 16.68 1.03 24.84
C ASP A 3 15.31 0.43 24.52
N VAL A 4 15.09 -0.81 24.96
CA VAL A 4 13.89 -1.59 24.61
C VAL A 4 13.27 -2.12 25.90
N PRO A 5 12.23 -1.44 26.41
CA PRO A 5 11.43 -1.93 27.52
C PRO A 5 10.91 -3.36 27.29
N LEU A 6 10.62 -4.09 28.37
CA LEU A 6 10.17 -5.50 28.29
C LEU A 6 8.91 -5.69 27.44
N ASP A 7 8.03 -4.68 27.42
CA ASP A 7 6.79 -4.66 26.65
C ASP A 7 6.96 -4.11 25.22
N THR A 8 8.19 -3.87 24.78
CA THR A 8 8.52 -3.32 23.46
C THR A 8 9.22 -4.36 22.59
N VAL A 9 8.68 -4.62 21.40
CA VAL A 9 9.37 -5.41 20.36
C VAL A 9 9.89 -4.42 19.31
N PRO A 10 11.22 -4.30 19.10
CA PRO A 10 11.76 -3.39 18.11
C PRO A 10 11.47 -3.92 16.70
N VAL A 11 10.77 -3.12 15.91
CA VAL A 11 10.44 -3.42 14.51
C VAL A 11 11.04 -2.34 13.63
N TYR A 12 11.74 -2.76 12.58
CA TYR A 12 12.35 -1.86 11.60
C TYR A 12 11.76 -2.11 10.22
N VAL A 13 11.55 -1.04 9.46
CA VAL A 13 11.08 -1.11 8.08
C VAL A 13 12.23 -0.74 7.15
N ARG A 14 12.42 -1.54 6.11
CA ARG A 14 13.46 -1.27 5.09
C ARG A 14 13.04 -0.07 4.23
N ALA A 15 13.99 0.81 3.94
CA ALA A 15 13.80 1.88 2.95
C ALA A 15 13.25 1.34 1.63
N GLY A 16 12.39 2.14 1.00
CA GLY A 16 11.63 1.80 -0.21
C GLY A 16 10.39 0.94 0.01
N SER A 17 10.11 0.48 1.23
CA SER A 17 8.97 -0.42 1.45
C SER A 17 7.64 0.32 1.32
N VAL A 18 6.67 -0.31 0.66
CA VAL A 18 5.27 0.09 0.68
C VAL A 18 4.49 -0.97 1.44
N ILE A 19 3.89 -0.59 2.57
CA ILE A 19 3.18 -1.50 3.47
C ILE A 19 1.67 -1.21 3.42
N PRO A 20 0.82 -2.17 3.04
CA PRO A 20 -0.61 -2.00 3.08
C PRO A 20 -1.15 -2.08 4.51
N ARG A 21 -2.11 -1.23 4.85
CA ARG A 21 -2.87 -1.27 6.10
C ARG A 21 -4.35 -0.96 5.82
N LEU A 22 -5.25 -1.62 6.53
CA LEU A 22 -6.65 -1.22 6.52
C LEU A 22 -6.85 0.04 7.39
N GLY A 23 -7.39 1.09 6.77
CA GLY A 23 -7.92 2.26 7.47
C GLY A 23 -9.27 1.97 8.13
N GLU A 24 -9.59 2.69 9.20
CA GLU A 24 -10.82 2.47 9.98
C GLU A 24 -12.11 2.61 9.15
N ASP A 25 -12.07 3.46 8.11
CA ASP A 25 -13.18 3.76 7.20
C ASP A 25 -13.25 2.87 5.96
N ARG A 26 -12.60 1.70 6.00
CA ARG A 26 -12.51 0.75 4.87
C ARG A 26 -11.63 1.21 3.69
N SER A 27 -10.85 2.28 3.86
CA SER A 27 -9.81 2.63 2.89
C SER A 27 -8.61 1.69 2.98
N LEU A 28 -7.89 1.53 1.87
CA LEU A 28 -6.56 0.92 1.85
C LEU A 28 -5.51 2.01 2.02
N GLU A 29 -4.74 1.95 3.09
CA GLU A 29 -3.59 2.82 3.30
C GLU A 29 -2.33 2.15 2.78
N LEU A 30 -1.60 2.82 1.90
CA LEU A 30 -0.26 2.43 1.47
C LEU A 30 0.75 3.31 2.22
N TRP A 31 1.40 2.71 3.22
CA TRP A 31 2.42 3.37 4.02
C TRP A 31 3.74 3.33 3.25
N VAL A 32 4.23 4.49 2.82
CA VAL A 32 5.40 4.62 1.94
C VAL A 32 6.61 5.02 2.78
N TYR A 33 7.63 4.16 2.78
CA TYR A 33 8.90 4.41 3.47
C TYR A 33 9.95 4.80 2.41
N PRO A 34 10.30 6.09 2.26
CA PRO A 34 11.26 6.52 1.24
C PRO A 34 12.68 5.99 1.49
N GLY A 35 13.57 6.20 0.52
CA GLY A 35 15.01 6.02 0.60
C GLY A 35 15.58 4.90 -0.28
N ALA A 36 14.76 4.19 -1.07
CA ALA A 36 15.21 3.22 -2.07
C ALA A 36 14.07 2.81 -3.01
N ASP A 37 14.43 2.36 -4.22
CA ASP A 37 13.46 1.73 -5.11
C ASP A 37 13.06 0.34 -4.58
N ARG A 38 11.77 0.03 -4.65
CA ARG A 38 11.29 -1.30 -4.28
C ARG A 38 9.97 -1.66 -4.93
N ALA A 39 9.72 -2.96 -5.07
CA ALA A 39 8.43 -3.48 -5.49
C ALA A 39 7.92 -4.54 -4.51
N CYS A 40 6.60 -4.60 -4.37
CA CYS A 40 5.87 -5.65 -3.68
C CYS A 40 4.62 -6.02 -4.48
N TRP A 41 4.01 -7.15 -4.12
CA TRP A 41 2.69 -7.52 -4.62
C TRP A 41 1.69 -7.37 -3.48
N LEU A 42 0.59 -6.67 -3.76
CA LEU A 42 -0.63 -6.80 -2.98
C LEU A 42 -1.40 -7.98 -3.53
N TYR A 43 -1.95 -8.83 -2.65
CA TYR A 43 -2.70 -10.01 -3.00
C TYR A 43 -3.97 -10.07 -2.16
N ASP A 44 -5.06 -10.52 -2.77
CA ASP A 44 -6.38 -10.56 -2.17
C ASP A 44 -7.22 -11.69 -2.78
N ASP A 45 -7.86 -12.51 -1.96
CA ASP A 45 -8.79 -13.58 -2.35
C ASP A 45 -9.97 -13.63 -1.37
N ASP A 46 -10.76 -14.71 -1.38
CA ASP A 46 -11.88 -14.84 -0.44
C ASP A 46 -11.47 -15.21 0.99
N GLY A 47 -10.22 -15.69 1.17
CA GLY A 47 -9.66 -16.18 2.41
C GLY A 47 -10.37 -17.39 3.02
N GLU A 48 -11.16 -18.14 2.24
CA GLU A 48 -12.01 -19.23 2.72
C GLU A 48 -11.94 -20.48 1.83
N SER A 49 -11.94 -20.32 0.51
CA SER A 49 -12.01 -21.43 -0.45
C SER A 49 -10.66 -21.69 -1.16
N TYR A 50 -10.66 -22.67 -2.07
CA TYR A 50 -9.56 -22.95 -2.98
C TYR A 50 -9.73 -22.27 -4.35
N ASP A 51 -10.71 -21.37 -4.52
CA ASP A 51 -11.02 -20.78 -5.83
C ASP A 51 -9.84 -19.95 -6.40
N TYR A 52 -8.89 -19.53 -5.56
CA TYR A 52 -7.64 -18.90 -6.00
C TYR A 52 -6.81 -19.80 -6.94
N GLU A 53 -6.88 -21.13 -6.79
CA GLU A 53 -6.23 -22.10 -7.70
C GLU A 53 -6.80 -22.00 -9.12
N GLY A 54 -8.08 -21.62 -9.21
CA GLY A 54 -8.80 -21.37 -10.45
C GLY A 54 -8.72 -19.92 -10.95
N GLY A 55 -7.94 -19.06 -10.30
CA GLY A 55 -7.78 -17.65 -10.71
C GLY A 55 -8.65 -16.64 -9.96
N ALA A 56 -9.49 -17.07 -9.00
CA ALA A 56 -10.35 -16.18 -8.22
C ALA A 56 -9.58 -15.45 -7.11
N TYR A 57 -8.63 -14.62 -7.53
CA TYR A 57 -7.87 -13.70 -6.69
C TYR A 57 -7.73 -12.37 -7.40
N ARG A 58 -7.18 -11.39 -6.69
CA ARG A 58 -6.66 -10.17 -7.27
C ARG A 58 -5.26 -9.93 -6.76
N ARG A 59 -4.33 -9.60 -7.64
CA ARG A 59 -3.01 -9.10 -7.25
C ARG A 59 -2.60 -7.88 -8.05
N VAL A 60 -1.86 -6.99 -7.40
CA VAL A 60 -1.39 -5.72 -7.97
C VAL A 60 0.08 -5.56 -7.62
N LYS A 61 0.91 -5.36 -8.64
CA LYS A 61 2.30 -4.97 -8.41
C LYS A 61 2.33 -3.52 -8.00
N VAL A 62 2.92 -3.24 -6.84
CA VAL A 62 3.19 -1.89 -6.37
C VAL A 62 4.68 -1.66 -6.48
N THR A 63 5.08 -0.63 -7.21
CA THR A 63 6.48 -0.20 -7.34
C THR A 63 6.62 1.20 -6.79
N TYR A 64 7.53 1.38 -5.84
CA TYR A 64 7.98 2.70 -5.42
C TYR A 64 9.33 2.99 -6.04
N THR A 65 9.43 4.15 -6.70
CA THR A 65 10.68 4.70 -7.22
C THR A 65 11.03 5.94 -6.40
N ASP A 66 12.19 5.94 -5.77
CA ASP A 66 12.60 6.95 -4.80
C ASP A 66 12.95 8.29 -5.47
N ALA A 67 13.69 8.23 -6.58
CA ALA A 67 14.12 9.42 -7.32
C ALA A 67 12.93 10.26 -7.81
N ASP A 68 11.91 9.59 -8.34
CA ASP A 68 10.69 10.22 -8.86
C ASP A 68 9.60 10.38 -7.79
N ARG A 69 9.83 9.79 -6.61
CA ARG A 69 8.83 9.67 -5.52
C ARG A 69 7.48 9.16 -6.02
N CYS A 70 7.55 8.19 -6.90
CA CYS A 70 6.39 7.67 -7.60
C CYS A 70 5.99 6.33 -6.97
N VAL A 71 4.73 6.21 -6.57
CA VAL A 71 4.11 4.91 -6.32
C VAL A 71 3.29 4.53 -7.54
N HIS A 72 3.72 3.47 -8.21
CA HIS A 72 3.08 2.88 -9.37
C HIS A 72 2.31 1.62 -8.97
N LEU A 73 1.01 1.59 -9.27
CA LEU A 73 0.17 0.41 -9.16
C LEU A 73 -0.04 -0.10 -10.58
N ALA A 74 0.40 -1.32 -10.86
CA ALA A 74 0.13 -1.96 -12.15
C ALA A 74 -1.36 -2.29 -12.32
N ALA A 75 -1.77 -2.65 -13.54
CA ALA A 75 -3.09 -3.23 -13.76
C ALA A 75 -3.26 -4.51 -12.91
N ALA A 76 -4.48 -4.72 -12.42
CA ALA A 76 -4.80 -5.87 -11.60
C ALA A 76 -4.70 -7.17 -12.41
N GLU A 77 -4.19 -8.21 -11.76
CA GLU A 77 -4.17 -9.58 -12.27
C GLU A 77 -5.11 -10.47 -11.46
N GLY A 78 -5.65 -11.51 -12.10
CA GLY A 78 -6.65 -12.42 -11.54
C GLY A 78 -8.09 -12.02 -11.91
N ASP A 79 -9.00 -12.98 -11.80
CA ASP A 79 -10.40 -12.83 -12.24
C ASP A 79 -11.26 -12.05 -11.23
N GLY A 80 -10.68 -11.73 -10.07
CA GLY A 80 -11.41 -11.18 -8.94
C GLY A 80 -12.29 -12.23 -8.25
N VAL A 81 -12.74 -11.89 -7.05
CA VAL A 81 -13.60 -12.79 -6.28
C VAL A 81 -15.05 -12.60 -6.71
N ARG A 82 -15.70 -13.67 -7.17
CA ARG A 82 -17.08 -13.65 -7.66
C ARG A 82 -18.12 -13.50 -6.55
N GLN A 83 -17.82 -14.06 -5.38
CA GLN A 83 -18.65 -13.96 -4.19
C GLN A 83 -17.74 -13.61 -3.01
N PRO A 84 -17.67 -12.33 -2.61
CA PRO A 84 -16.83 -11.98 -1.47
C PRO A 84 -17.29 -12.79 -0.26
N GLY A 85 -16.36 -13.57 0.31
CA GLY A 85 -16.59 -14.33 1.53
C GLY A 85 -16.89 -13.40 2.71
N ARG A 86 -16.91 -13.94 3.93
CA ARG A 86 -17.19 -13.12 5.13
C ARG A 86 -16.11 -12.06 5.43
N ARG A 87 -14.98 -12.09 4.71
CA ARG A 87 -13.84 -11.18 4.88
C ARG A 87 -13.94 -9.97 3.95
N ARG A 88 -13.29 -8.89 4.37
CA ARG A 88 -13.16 -7.68 3.57
C ARG A 88 -12.03 -7.87 2.56
N GLN A 89 -12.36 -7.68 1.29
CA GLN A 89 -11.42 -7.56 0.19
C GLN A 89 -10.98 -6.10 0.04
N TRP A 90 -9.72 -5.92 -0.32
CA TRP A 90 -9.00 -4.64 -0.39
C TRP A 90 -8.85 -4.18 -1.84
N LEU A 91 -8.61 -5.11 -2.77
CA LEU A 91 -8.30 -4.83 -4.17
C LEU A 91 -9.56 -4.86 -5.06
N VAL A 92 -10.63 -4.24 -4.57
CA VAL A 92 -11.93 -4.14 -5.25
C VAL A 92 -12.05 -2.78 -5.92
N ASP A 93 -12.67 -2.74 -7.09
CA ASP A 93 -12.94 -1.49 -7.80
C ASP A 93 -13.83 -0.59 -6.93
N GLY A 94 -13.48 0.70 -6.88
CA GLY A 94 -14.10 1.68 -6.00
C GLY A 94 -13.43 1.83 -4.62
N THR A 95 -12.49 0.97 -4.22
CA THR A 95 -11.72 1.16 -2.97
C THR A 95 -10.98 2.49 -2.98
N ILE A 96 -11.06 3.24 -1.89
CA ILE A 96 -10.25 4.45 -1.71
C ILE A 96 -8.86 4.03 -1.20
N VAL A 97 -7.83 4.35 -1.97
CA VAL A 97 -6.43 4.17 -1.61
C VAL A 97 -5.88 5.49 -1.11
N ARG A 98 -5.17 5.48 0.01
CA ARG A 98 -4.52 6.65 0.61
C ARG A 98 -3.04 6.38 0.81
N PHE A 99 -2.21 7.39 0.60
CA PHE A 99 -0.78 7.28 0.81
C PHE A 99 -0.42 7.94 2.13
N VAL A 100 0.37 7.25 2.96
CA VAL A 100 0.64 7.63 4.35
C VAL A 100 2.16 7.58 4.59
N SER A 101 2.67 8.57 5.32
CA SER A 101 4.08 8.63 5.73
C SER A 101 4.38 7.64 6.88
N PRO A 102 5.65 7.35 7.18
CA PRO A 102 6.04 6.51 8.31
C PRO A 102 5.54 7.00 9.68
N ASP A 103 5.33 8.31 9.86
CA ASP A 103 4.78 8.92 11.08
C ASP A 103 3.23 8.99 11.09
N GLY A 104 2.57 8.34 10.13
CA GLY A 104 1.11 8.21 10.08
C GLY A 104 0.37 9.42 9.52
N ARG A 105 1.07 10.38 8.89
CA ARG A 105 0.44 11.56 8.29
C ARG A 105 0.02 11.27 6.84
N PRO A 106 -1.10 11.84 6.36
CA PRO A 106 -1.45 11.77 4.95
C PRO A 106 -0.37 12.40 4.08
N LEU A 107 0.05 11.68 3.04
CA LEU A 107 0.96 12.22 2.04
C LEU A 107 0.23 13.17 1.09
N ARG A 108 1.03 14.00 0.42
CA ARG A 108 0.56 14.89 -0.64
C ARG A 108 1.14 14.48 -1.99
N THR A 109 0.38 14.74 -3.03
CA THR A 109 0.85 14.65 -4.41
C THR A 109 1.79 15.81 -4.74
N ALA A 110 2.51 15.72 -5.86
CA ALA A 110 3.44 16.76 -6.31
C ALA A 110 2.78 18.14 -6.55
N ASP A 111 1.47 18.18 -6.82
CA ASP A 111 0.62 19.38 -6.94
C ASP A 111 0.03 19.86 -5.60
N GLY A 112 0.37 19.20 -4.48
CA GLY A 112 0.03 19.63 -3.13
C GLY A 112 -1.31 19.12 -2.60
N GLU A 113 -2.07 18.37 -3.40
CA GLU A 113 -3.32 17.73 -2.98
C GLU A 113 -3.08 16.54 -2.06
N ARG A 114 -4.12 16.09 -1.35
CA ARG A 114 -4.01 14.86 -0.55
C ARG A 114 -3.82 13.66 -1.48
N ALA A 115 -2.73 12.92 -1.30
CA ALA A 115 -2.44 11.72 -2.08
C ALA A 115 -3.45 10.61 -1.75
N SER A 116 -4.43 10.49 -2.65
CA SER A 116 -5.45 9.45 -2.62
C SER A 116 -6.00 9.20 -4.00
N LEU A 117 -6.49 7.99 -4.24
CA LEU A 117 -7.16 7.62 -5.48
C LEU A 117 -8.34 6.71 -5.21
N ARG A 118 -9.29 6.68 -6.15
CA ARG A 118 -10.25 5.59 -6.26
C ARG A 118 -9.62 4.52 -7.14
N TYR A 119 -9.43 3.35 -6.58
CA TYR A 119 -8.82 2.22 -7.27
C TYR A 119 -9.84 1.56 -8.19
N GLU A 120 -9.46 1.32 -9.44
CA GLU A 120 -10.37 0.81 -10.50
C GLU A 120 -9.77 -0.40 -11.22
N GLY A 121 -8.79 -1.08 -10.60
CA GLY A 121 -8.12 -2.22 -11.23
C GLY A 121 -7.18 -1.87 -12.38
N ARG A 122 -7.05 -0.60 -12.75
CA ARG A 122 -6.20 -0.11 -13.84
C ARG A 122 -4.86 0.38 -13.32
N GLU A 123 -3.89 0.37 -14.21
CA GLU A 123 -2.59 0.94 -13.96
C GLU A 123 -2.70 2.44 -13.61
N VAL A 124 -1.98 2.87 -12.59
CA VAL A 124 -1.95 4.26 -12.14
C VAL A 124 -0.61 4.59 -11.46
N ALA A 125 -0.10 5.79 -11.73
CA ALA A 125 1.09 6.34 -11.09
C ALA A 125 0.69 7.53 -10.21
N VAL A 126 1.21 7.56 -8.98
CA VAL A 126 1.02 8.67 -8.03
C VAL A 126 2.38 9.26 -7.68
N TYR A 127 2.61 10.49 -8.10
CA TYR A 127 3.82 11.25 -7.78
C TYR A 127 3.61 12.01 -6.47
N LEU A 128 4.46 11.73 -5.48
CA LEU A 128 4.39 12.30 -4.14
C LEU A 128 5.26 13.55 -4.03
N ASP A 129 4.89 14.43 -3.10
CA ASP A 129 5.61 15.69 -2.84
C ASP A 129 7.10 15.49 -2.46
N ALA A 130 7.93 16.46 -2.84
CA ALA A 130 9.32 16.66 -2.45
C ALA A 130 9.53 16.82 -0.92
N GLY A 131 8.46 17.05 -0.15
CA GLY A 131 8.46 17.01 1.31
C GLY A 131 8.55 15.61 1.96
N LEU A 132 8.48 14.53 1.17
CA LEU A 132 8.66 13.13 1.62
C LEU A 132 10.09 12.86 2.14
N GLY A 133 10.44 13.39 3.30
CA GLY A 133 11.69 13.11 3.98
C GLY A 133 11.59 11.83 4.82
N TYR A 134 12.63 11.01 4.82
CA TYR A 134 12.82 10.02 5.87
C TYR A 134 13.12 10.80 7.17
N LEU A 135 12.11 10.99 8.03
CA LEU A 135 12.33 11.49 9.40
C LEU A 135 12.95 10.34 10.21
N GLY A 136 14.19 10.00 9.88
CA GLY A 136 14.99 9.03 10.60
C GLY A 136 16.03 9.74 11.44
N THR A 137 15.77 9.87 12.73
CA THR A 137 16.78 9.54 13.72
C THR A 137 16.06 8.97 14.94
N PRO A 138 16.55 7.87 15.56
CA PRO A 138 16.11 7.45 16.88
C PRO A 138 16.35 8.52 17.94
#